data_AF-A0A0B3AK50-F1
#
_entry.id   AF-A0A0B3AK50-F1
#
_cell.length_a   1.000
_cell.length_b   1.000
_cell.length_c   1.000
_cell.angle_alpha   90.00
_cell.angle_beta   90.00
_cell.angle_gamma   90.00
#
_symmetry.space_group_name_H-M   'P 1'
#
loop_
_entity.id
_entity.type
_entity.pdbx_description
1 polymer ?
#
loop_
_entity_poly.entity_id
_entity_poly.type
_entity_poly.pdbx_seq_one_letter_code
_entity_poly.pdbx_strand_id
1 'polypeptide(L)'
;MTIVKINLHKVSASRNLDSKAGQVQINNNVSLKDVESMGFNVDGRKGLRFSFAFNCNYEPNLGKIEVEGQVLYVDDDARIEAIQQGWNKDKRVPLDVMEQIVNAALHKGNIQAIKVSEDISLPSPLPLPKVKPAAAPVEASAAVKKK
;
A
#
# COMPACT_ATOMS: atom_id res chain seq x y z
N MET A 1 -18.36 -11.86 4.31
CA MET A 1 -17.06 -11.15 4.38
C MET A 1 -16.21 -11.37 3.13
N THR A 2 -16.20 -10.42 2.20
CA THR A 2 -15.26 -10.42 1.07
C THR A 2 -14.96 -8.98 0.64
N ILE A 3 -13.68 -8.58 0.59
CA ILE A 3 -13.28 -7.41 -0.22
C ILE A 3 -13.53 -7.80 -1.68
N VAL A 4 -14.54 -7.18 -2.28
CA VAL A 4 -15.00 -7.55 -3.63
C VAL A 4 -14.06 -7.00 -4.68
N LYS A 5 -13.60 -5.76 -4.49
CA LYS A 5 -12.78 -5.06 -5.48
C LYS A 5 -12.00 -3.92 -4.85
N ILE A 6 -10.81 -3.67 -5.38
CA ILE A 6 -10.01 -2.49 -5.08
C ILE A 6 -9.71 -1.81 -6.42
N ASN A 7 -10.02 -0.52 -6.53
CA ASN A 7 -9.67 0.26 -7.71
C ASN A 7 -8.97 1.55 -7.32
N LEU A 8 -8.00 1.93 -8.13
CA LEU A 8 -7.34 3.23 -8.06
C LEU A 8 -8.05 4.15 -9.05
N HIS A 9 -8.25 5.41 -8.67
CA HIS A 9 -8.88 6.40 -9.55
C HIS A 9 -7.99 7.63 -9.76
N LYS A 10 -6.97 7.82 -8.93
CA LYS A 10 -5.99 8.90 -9.10
C LYS A 10 -4.60 8.42 -8.69
N VAL A 11 -3.63 8.78 -9.51
CA VAL A 11 -2.20 8.53 -9.28
C VAL A 11 -1.47 9.81 -9.68
N SER A 12 -0.74 10.38 -8.73
CA SER A 12 0.05 11.60 -8.92
C SER A 12 1.46 11.34 -8.41
N ALA A 13 2.44 11.84 -9.13
CA ALA A 13 3.83 11.71 -8.73
C ALA A 13 4.65 12.91 -9.21
N SER A 14 5.57 13.36 -8.37
CA SER A 14 6.44 14.47 -8.67
C SER A 14 7.85 14.19 -8.18
N ARG A 15 8.83 14.37 -9.07
CA ARG A 15 10.25 14.38 -8.75
C ARG A 15 10.76 15.81 -8.71
N ASN A 16 11.54 16.15 -7.69
CA ASN A 16 12.29 17.38 -7.66
C ASN A 16 13.60 17.22 -8.43
N LEU A 17 13.82 18.04 -9.46
CA LEU A 17 15.03 17.99 -10.29
C LEU A 17 16.24 18.67 -9.62
N ASP A 18 15.98 19.60 -8.70
CA ASP A 18 17.02 20.34 -7.97
C ASP A 18 17.50 19.60 -6.70
N SER A 19 16.95 18.41 -6.44
CA SER A 19 17.32 17.62 -5.27
C SER A 19 18.80 17.23 -5.31
N LYS A 20 19.54 17.56 -4.27
CA LYS A 20 20.93 17.11 -4.13
C LYS A 20 20.91 15.67 -3.64
N ALA A 21 21.37 14.75 -4.48
CA ALA A 21 21.43 13.32 -4.18
C ALA A 21 22.20 13.10 -2.86
N GLY A 22 21.49 12.66 -1.84
CA GLY A 22 21.99 12.34 -0.51
C GLY A 22 21.28 11.11 0.05
N GLN A 23 21.35 10.88 1.36
CA GLN A 23 20.57 9.82 1.99
C GLN A 23 19.08 10.15 1.88
N VAL A 24 18.32 9.27 1.22
CA VAL A 24 16.88 9.43 1.00
C VAL A 24 16.13 8.59 2.01
N GLN A 25 15.26 9.20 2.79
CA GLN A 25 14.30 8.52 3.65
C GLN A 25 12.94 8.44 2.94
N ILE A 26 12.32 7.27 2.99
CA ILE A 26 11.03 7.00 2.34
C ILE A 26 9.99 6.78 3.43
N ASN A 27 8.97 7.65 3.46
CA ASN A 27 7.88 7.61 4.43
C ASN A 27 6.58 7.24 3.71
N ASN A 28 6.04 6.05 4.00
CA ASN A 28 4.80 5.54 3.41
C ASN A 28 3.66 5.62 4.44
N ASN A 29 2.52 6.16 4.03
CA ASN A 29 1.34 6.28 4.88
C ASN A 29 0.05 5.97 4.10
N VAL A 30 -0.90 5.30 4.74
CA VAL A 30 -2.25 5.09 4.23
C VAL A 30 -3.24 5.80 5.14
N SER A 31 -4.16 6.53 4.54
CA SER A 31 -5.24 7.20 5.26
C SER A 31 -6.59 6.84 4.65
N LEU A 32 -7.54 6.45 5.50
CA LEU A 32 -8.93 6.32 5.11
C LEU A 32 -9.54 7.74 5.03
N LYS A 33 -10.14 8.06 3.88
CA LYS A 33 -10.72 9.38 3.59
C LYS A 33 -12.22 9.41 3.81
N ASP A 34 -12.92 8.39 3.32
CA ASP A 34 -14.38 8.34 3.41
C ASP A 34 -14.95 6.92 3.39
N VAL A 35 -16.19 6.78 3.87
CA VAL A 35 -16.97 5.55 3.85
C VAL A 35 -18.38 5.85 3.37
N GLU A 36 -18.74 5.36 2.20
CA GLU A 36 -20.05 5.57 1.57
C GLU A 36 -20.79 4.25 1.42
N SER A 37 -22.12 4.29 1.48
CA SER A 37 -22.95 3.13 1.14
C SER A 37 -23.06 2.96 -0.37
N MET A 38 -22.96 1.73 -0.85
CA MET A 38 -23.15 1.43 -2.25
C MET A 38 -24.60 1.03 -2.50
N GLY A 39 -25.26 1.70 -3.46
CA GLY A 39 -26.65 1.44 -3.83
C GLY A 39 -26.88 0.13 -4.60
N PHE A 40 -25.90 -0.77 -4.70
CA PHE A 40 -26.03 -2.07 -5.35
C PHE A 40 -25.71 -3.20 -4.39
N ASN A 41 -26.57 -4.22 -4.39
CA ASN A 41 -26.35 -5.45 -3.63
C ASN A 41 -25.52 -6.41 -4.48
N VAL A 42 -24.47 -6.98 -3.90
CA VAL A 42 -23.74 -8.11 -4.48
C VAL A 42 -24.25 -9.36 -3.80
N ASP A 43 -24.87 -10.28 -4.55
CA ASP A 43 -25.47 -11.52 -4.04
C ASP A 43 -26.47 -11.31 -2.88
N GLY A 44 -27.25 -10.22 -2.93
CA GLY A 44 -28.24 -9.90 -1.90
C GLY A 44 -27.67 -9.30 -0.61
N ARG A 45 -26.37 -8.96 -0.57
CA ARG A 45 -25.70 -8.29 0.55
C ARG A 45 -25.38 -6.83 0.23
N LYS A 46 -25.57 -5.94 1.22
CA LYS A 46 -25.18 -4.53 1.11
C LYS A 46 -23.66 -4.35 1.08
N GLY A 47 -23.21 -3.27 0.44
CA GLY A 47 -21.80 -2.93 0.32
C GLY A 47 -21.46 -1.52 0.82
N LEU A 48 -20.23 -1.36 1.29
CA LEU A 48 -19.62 -0.08 1.59
C LEU A 48 -18.44 0.17 0.64
N ARG A 49 -18.25 1.45 0.31
CA ARG A 49 -17.11 1.96 -0.42
C ARG A 49 -16.23 2.73 0.55
N PHE A 50 -15.00 2.27 0.71
CA PHE A 50 -13.98 2.91 1.53
C PHE A 50 -13.00 3.65 0.62
N SER A 51 -13.03 4.98 0.63
CA SER A 51 -12.08 5.81 -0.11
C SER A 51 -10.80 5.97 0.69
N PHE A 52 -9.64 5.73 0.10
CA PHE A 52 -8.34 5.82 0.76
C PHE A 52 -7.34 6.63 -0.06
N ALA A 53 -6.34 7.18 0.62
CA ALA A 53 -5.17 7.79 0.03
C ALA A 53 -3.89 7.17 0.61
N PHE A 54 -3.05 6.66 -0.29
CA PHE A 54 -1.70 6.20 -0.03
C PHE A 54 -0.72 7.30 -0.44
N ASN A 55 0.18 7.68 0.45
CA ASN A 55 1.22 8.68 0.20
C ASN A 55 2.59 8.09 0.48
N CYS A 56 3.52 8.31 -0.44
CA CYS A 56 4.92 7.94 -0.32
C CYS A 56 5.76 9.20 -0.53
N ASN A 57 6.38 9.68 0.55
CA ASN A 57 7.21 10.89 0.55
C ASN A 57 8.69 10.53 0.60
N TYR A 58 9.48 11.20 -0.24
CA TYR A 58 10.92 11.01 -0.32
C TYR A 58 11.64 12.25 0.23
N GLU A 59 12.27 12.06 1.39
CA GLU A 59 12.94 13.12 2.15
C GLU A 59 14.47 13.02 2.06
N PRO A 60 15.21 14.15 2.08
CA PRO A 60 14.69 15.51 2.05
C PRO A 60 14.38 15.97 0.60
N ASN A 61 13.11 16.26 0.33
CA ASN A 61 12.62 16.94 -0.87
C ASN A 61 13.06 16.33 -2.23
N LEU A 62 13.10 15.00 -2.34
CA LEU A 62 13.37 14.31 -3.60
C LEU A 62 12.09 14.17 -4.44
N GLY A 63 10.95 13.99 -3.80
CA GLY A 63 9.69 13.82 -4.48
C GLY A 63 8.59 13.24 -3.61
N LYS A 64 7.42 13.04 -4.21
CA LYS A 64 6.28 12.40 -3.58
C LYS A 64 5.45 11.63 -4.60
N ILE A 65 4.78 10.58 -4.13
CA ILE A 65 3.80 9.79 -4.87
C ILE A 65 2.52 9.76 -4.04
N GLU A 66 1.41 10.14 -4.66
CA GLU A 66 0.08 10.16 -4.06
C GLU A 66 -0.84 9.27 -4.90
N VAL A 67 -1.43 8.26 -4.26
CA VAL A 67 -2.32 7.29 -4.90
C VAL A 67 -3.65 7.31 -4.15
N GLU A 68 -4.73 7.62 -4.85
CA GLU A 68 -6.08 7.57 -4.30
C GLU A 68 -6.88 6.45 -4.95
N GLY A 69 -7.65 5.76 -4.12
CA GLY A 69 -8.41 4.60 -4.52
C GLY A 69 -9.60 4.38 -3.63
N GLN A 70 -10.35 3.32 -3.95
CA GLN A 70 -11.48 2.87 -3.17
C GLN A 70 -11.49 1.36 -3.05
N VAL A 71 -11.95 0.88 -1.90
CA VAL A 71 -12.15 -0.54 -1.60
C VAL A 71 -13.65 -0.80 -1.47
N LEU A 72 -14.14 -1.77 -2.23
CA LEU A 72 -15.52 -2.24 -2.18
C LEU A 72 -15.59 -3.40 -1.20
N TYR A 73 -16.28 -3.18 -0.10
CA TYR A 73 -16.47 -4.13 0.99
C TYR A 73 -17.91 -4.59 1.03
N VAL A 74 -18.15 -5.90 1.13
CA VAL A 74 -19.50 -6.47 1.24
C VAL A 74 -19.54 -7.43 2.42
N ASP A 75 -20.62 -7.31 3.19
CA ASP A 75 -20.85 -8.14 4.37
C ASP A 75 -22.34 -8.21 4.72
N ASP A 76 -22.68 -8.87 5.81
CA ASP A 76 -24.07 -8.95 6.28
C ASP A 76 -24.66 -7.57 6.57
N ASP A 77 -25.93 -7.37 6.22
CA ASP A 77 -26.62 -6.07 6.26
C ASP A 77 -26.54 -5.40 7.65
N ALA A 78 -26.72 -6.18 8.72
CA ALA A 78 -26.63 -5.68 10.09
C ALA A 78 -25.24 -5.09 10.42
N ARG A 79 -24.19 -5.69 9.88
CA ARG A 79 -22.82 -5.25 10.09
C ARG A 79 -22.48 -4.02 9.25
N ILE A 80 -22.96 -3.98 8.01
CA ILE A 80 -22.82 -2.82 7.14
C ILE A 80 -23.50 -1.59 7.76
N GLU A 81 -24.71 -1.75 8.28
CA GLU A 81 -25.44 -0.66 8.95
C GLU A 81 -24.72 -0.20 10.22
N ALA A 82 -24.18 -1.12 11.02
CA ALA A 82 -23.40 -0.77 12.21
C ALA A 82 -22.14 0.04 11.87
N ILE A 83 -21.41 -0.36 10.82
CA ILE A 83 -20.22 0.36 10.34
C ILE A 83 -20.62 1.75 9.84
N GLN A 84 -21.70 1.85 9.06
CA GLN A 84 -22.17 3.11 8.50
C GLN A 84 -22.63 4.09 9.60
N GLN A 85 -23.35 3.61 10.61
CA GLN A 85 -23.74 4.42 11.77
C GLN A 85 -22.51 4.86 12.59
N GLY A 86 -21.54 3.97 12.80
CA GLY A 86 -20.29 4.29 13.48
C GLY A 86 -19.46 5.35 12.76
N TRP A 87 -19.42 5.27 11.42
CA TRP A 87 -18.74 6.27 10.59
C TRP A 87 -19.45 7.63 10.65
N ASN A 88 -20.77 7.64 10.49
CA ASN A 88 -21.56 8.88 10.50
C ASN A 88 -21.54 9.60 11.85
N LYS A 89 -21.47 8.85 12.95
CA LYS A 89 -21.50 9.41 14.30
C LYS A 89 -20.12 9.89 14.75
N ASP A 90 -19.11 9.03 14.67
CA ASP A 90 -17.80 9.25 15.29
C ASP A 90 -16.62 9.07 14.31
N LYS A 91 -16.88 8.85 13.01
CA LYS A 91 -15.86 8.41 12.03
C LYS A 91 -15.10 7.16 12.47
N ARG A 92 -15.81 6.24 13.13
CA ARG A 92 -15.25 4.99 13.64
C ARG A 92 -15.61 3.83 12.72
N VAL A 93 -14.61 3.01 12.45
CA VAL A 93 -14.74 1.73 11.76
C VAL A 93 -14.27 0.64 12.73
N PRO A 94 -14.93 -0.53 12.79
CA PRO A 94 -14.42 -1.67 13.55
C PRO A 94 -12.97 -1.97 13.18
N LEU A 95 -12.15 -2.29 14.19
CA LEU A 95 -10.70 -2.43 14.02
C LEU A 95 -10.35 -3.49 12.97
N ASP A 96 -11.05 -4.61 12.98
CA ASP A 96 -10.82 -5.73 12.06
C ASP A 96 -11.15 -5.38 10.61
N VAL A 97 -12.18 -4.56 10.37
CA VAL A 97 -12.49 -4.02 9.05
C VAL A 97 -11.44 -2.99 8.65
N MET A 98 -11.06 -2.08 9.54
CA MET A 98 -10.03 -1.08 9.28
C MET A 98 -8.70 -1.72 8.87
N GLU A 99 -8.23 -2.73 9.62
CA GLU A 99 -7.00 -3.46 9.31
C GLU A 99 -7.05 -4.07 7.90
N GLN A 100 -8.16 -4.70 7.53
CA GLN A 100 -8.34 -5.28 6.20
C GLN A 100 -8.29 -4.22 5.10
N ILE A 101 -9.04 -3.13 5.25
CA ILE A 101 -9.09 -2.05 4.26
C ILE A 101 -7.72 -1.37 4.11
N VAL A 102 -7.05 -1.09 5.24
CA VAL A 102 -5.72 -0.46 5.25
C VAL A 102 -4.68 -1.38 4.62
N ASN A 103 -4.67 -2.68 4.95
CA ASN A 103 -3.73 -3.63 4.36
C ASN A 103 -3.96 -3.79 2.85
N ALA A 104 -5.22 -3.86 2.43
CA ALA A 104 -5.60 -3.93 1.02
C ALA A 104 -5.15 -2.68 0.25
N ALA A 105 -5.41 -1.50 0.81
CA ALA A 105 -4.97 -0.21 0.29
C ALA A 105 -3.45 -0.09 0.23
N LEU A 106 -2.75 -0.52 1.29
CA LEU A 106 -1.29 -0.51 1.38
C LEU A 106 -0.66 -1.40 0.31
N HIS A 107 -1.16 -2.63 0.16
CA HIS A 107 -0.66 -3.56 -0.85
C HIS A 107 -0.85 -3.01 -2.27
N LYS A 108 -2.04 -2.49 -2.59
CA LYS A 108 -2.32 -1.91 -3.91
C LYS A 108 -1.54 -0.62 -4.16
N GLY A 109 -1.45 0.25 -3.16
CA GLY A 109 -0.72 1.51 -3.19
C GLY A 109 0.77 1.29 -3.41
N ASN A 110 1.38 0.34 -2.69
CA ASN A 110 2.78 -0.02 -2.84
C ASN A 110 3.09 -0.54 -4.25
N ILE A 111 2.27 -1.44 -4.80
CA ILE A 111 2.46 -1.93 -6.18
C ILE A 111 2.44 -0.78 -7.18
N GLN A 112 1.50 0.16 -7.03
CA GLN A 112 1.41 1.31 -7.91
C GLN A 112 2.60 2.26 -7.72
N ALA A 113 3.02 2.49 -6.48
CA ALA A 113 4.13 3.36 -6.15
C ALA A 113 5.46 2.83 -6.72
N ILE A 114 5.68 1.52 -6.74
CA ILE A 114 6.84 0.91 -7.40
C ILE A 114 6.85 1.26 -8.89
N LYS A 115 5.75 0.99 -9.61
CA LYS A 115 5.65 1.28 -11.05
C LYS A 115 5.92 2.75 -11.36
N VAL A 116 5.25 3.63 -10.62
CA VAL A 116 5.35 5.07 -10.85
C VAL A 116 6.72 5.61 -10.44
N SER A 117 7.35 5.05 -9.40
CA SER A 117 8.71 5.41 -9.01
C SER A 117 9.70 5.15 -10.14
N GLU A 118 9.55 4.05 -10.89
CA GLU A 118 10.37 3.77 -12.06
C GLU A 118 10.14 4.79 -13.18
N ASP A 119 8.87 5.13 -13.48
CA ASP A 119 8.50 6.10 -14.51
C ASP A 119 9.12 7.50 -14.28
N ILE A 120 9.19 7.94 -13.02
CA ILE A 120 9.79 9.23 -12.64
C ILE A 120 11.18 9.11 -11.99
N SER A 121 11.84 7.97 -12.20
CA SER A 121 13.21 7.66 -11.75
C SER A 121 13.46 7.79 -10.23
N LEU A 122 12.42 7.78 -9.40
CA LEU A 122 12.55 7.76 -7.95
C LEU A 122 13.03 6.38 -7.46
N PRO A 123 13.75 6.31 -6.33
CA PRO A 123 14.07 5.03 -5.71
C PRO A 123 12.81 4.22 -5.42
N SER A 124 12.87 2.89 -5.52
CA SER A 124 11.72 2.06 -5.19
C SER A 124 11.30 2.28 -3.73
N PRO A 125 10.00 2.53 -3.46
CA PRO A 125 9.49 2.78 -2.11
C PRO A 125 9.54 1.56 -1.20
N LEU A 126 9.72 0.37 -1.79
CA LEU A 126 9.96 -0.87 -1.08
C LEU A 126 11.24 -1.54 -1.59
N PRO A 127 12.06 -2.14 -0.71
CA PRO A 127 13.20 -2.91 -1.13
C PRO A 127 12.72 -4.14 -1.91
N LEU A 128 13.10 -4.23 -3.18
CA LEU A 128 12.84 -5.42 -3.97
C LEU A 128 13.73 -6.58 -3.49
N PRO A 129 13.23 -7.83 -3.52
CA PRO A 129 14.04 -8.99 -3.18
C PRO A 129 15.22 -9.08 -4.15
N LYS A 130 16.43 -9.15 -3.59
CA LYS A 130 17.66 -9.36 -4.34
C LYS A 130 17.98 -10.85 -4.35
N VAL A 131 18.28 -11.41 -5.52
CA VAL A 131 18.86 -12.75 -5.60
C VAL A 131 20.23 -12.69 -4.92
N LYS A 132 20.37 -13.40 -3.80
CA LYS A 132 21.70 -13.66 -3.23
C LYS A 132 22.34 -14.73 -4.13
N PRO A 133 23.56 -14.51 -4.66
CA PRO A 133 24.32 -15.61 -5.23
C PRO A 133 24.41 -16.70 -4.15
N ALA A 134 24.05 -17.94 -4.50
CA ALA A 134 24.30 -19.07 -3.62
C ALA A 134 25.81 -19.07 -3.32
N ALA A 135 26.16 -18.95 -2.04
CA ALA A 135 27.56 -19.05 -1.63
C ALA A 135 28.09 -20.38 -2.15
N ALA A 136 29.15 -20.33 -2.98
CA ALA A 136 29.89 -21.52 -3.36
C ALA A 136 30.33 -22.25 -2.08
N PRO A 137 30.26 -23.59 -2.02
CA PRO A 137 30.76 -24.33 -0.86
C PRO A 137 32.23 -24.00 -0.68
N VAL A 138 32.59 -23.57 0.52
CA VAL A 138 33.98 -23.55 0.99
C VAL A 138 34.50 -24.99 0.95
N GLU A 139 35.19 -25.36 -0.14
CA GLU A 139 35.99 -26.57 -0.19
C GLU A 139 37.15 -26.39 0.81
N ALA A 140 37.03 -27.11 1.92
CA ALA A 140 38.15 -27.45 2.77
C ALA A 140 39.14 -28.29 1.95
N SER A 141 40.19 -27.68 1.40
CA SER A 141 41.35 -28.41 0.88
C SER A 141 42.55 -28.22 1.81
N ALA A 142 42.63 -29.15 2.75
CA ALA A 142 43.81 -29.92 3.12
C ALA A 142 45.17 -29.18 3.24
N ALA A 143 45.68 -29.23 4.48
CA ALA A 143 47.10 -29.24 4.77
C ALA A 143 47.88 -30.20 3.85
N VAL A 144 48.88 -29.69 3.11
CA VAL A 144 50.03 -30.47 2.63
C VAL A 144 51.31 -29.60 2.70
N LYS A 145 52.06 -29.82 3.79
CA LYS A 145 53.52 -30.03 3.88
C LYS A 145 54.48 -29.39 2.85
N LYS A 146 55.57 -28.85 3.43
CA LYS A 146 56.95 -28.58 2.93
C LYS A 146 57.11 -27.23 2.23
N LYS A 147 58.07 -26.38 2.62
CA LYS A 147 59.50 -26.68 2.77
C LYS A 147 60.16 -25.72 3.77
#